data_AF-A0A3A0GE14-F1
#
_entry.id   AF-A0A3A0GE14-F1
#
_cell.length_a   1.000
_cell.length_b   1.000
_cell.length_c   1.000
_cell.angle_alpha   90.00
_cell.angle_beta   90.00
_cell.angle_gamma   90.00
#
_symmetry.space_group_name_H-M   'P 1'
#
loop_
_entity.id
_entity.type
_entity.pdbx_description
1 polymer ?
#
loop_
_entity_poly.entity_id
_entity_poly.type
_entity_poly.pdbx_seq_one_letter_code
_entity_poly.pdbx_strand_id
1 'polypeptide(L)'
;MTPSRFDVVKFGLAAGLWLGLMVALATACAMLDVPGFRPFAEMMVQFYGPWGYSLSWMGVVMGAVWGFIEGLVHGTVLAWIYNRLLARG
;
A
#
# COMPACT_ATOMS: atom_id res chain seq x y z
N MET A 1 15.73 8.63 -25.71
CA MET A 1 15.73 9.04 -24.28
C MET A 1 16.42 7.93 -23.50
N THR A 2 17.45 8.23 -22.72
CA THR A 2 17.98 7.26 -21.74
C THR A 2 16.95 7.08 -20.63
N PRO A 3 16.67 5.85 -20.17
CA PRO A 3 15.75 5.63 -19.07
C PRO A 3 16.27 6.32 -17.80
N SER A 4 15.41 7.07 -17.11
CA SER A 4 15.74 7.70 -15.82
C SER A 4 15.64 6.69 -14.68
N ARG A 5 16.56 6.78 -13.71
CA ARG A 5 16.52 5.97 -12.49
C ARG A 5 15.55 6.54 -11.46
N PHE A 6 14.96 5.66 -10.65
CA PHE A 6 14.22 6.08 -9.47
C PHE A 6 15.16 6.38 -8.30
N ASP A 7 14.89 7.45 -7.57
CA ASP A 7 15.39 7.59 -6.20
C ASP A 7 14.62 6.60 -5.32
N VAL A 8 15.32 5.57 -4.85
CA VAL A 8 14.70 4.41 -4.18
C VAL A 8 13.93 4.83 -2.92
N VAL A 9 14.49 5.74 -2.12
CA VAL A 9 13.86 6.18 -0.87
C VAL A 9 12.64 7.04 -1.16
N LYS A 10 12.78 8.02 -2.06
CA LYS A 10 11.66 8.90 -2.40
C LYS A 10 10.51 8.13 -3.05
N PHE A 11 10.83 7.19 -3.92
CA PHE A 11 9.84 6.35 -4.57
C PHE A 11 9.13 5.43 -3.56
N GLY A 12 9.87 4.79 -2.67
CA GLY A 12 9.31 3.98 -1.58
C GLY A 12 8.35 4.79 -0.70
N LEU A 13 8.78 5.97 -0.23
CA LEU A 13 7.93 6.85 0.59
C LEU A 13 6.65 7.27 -0.15
N ALA A 14 6.77 7.65 -1.43
CA ALA A 14 5.61 8.02 -2.24
C ALA A 14 4.63 6.85 -2.41
N ALA A 15 5.15 5.64 -2.68
CA ALA A 15 4.35 4.43 -2.80
C ALA A 15 3.66 4.06 -1.49
N GLY A 16 4.35 4.19 -0.35
CA GLY A 16 3.77 4.02 0.98
C GLY A 16 2.63 4.99 1.24
N LEU A 17 2.85 6.30 1.05
CA LEU A 17 1.80 7.30 1.26
C LEU A 17 0.58 7.05 0.36
N TRP A 18 0.82 6.72 -0.91
CA TRP A 18 -0.23 6.39 -1.86
C TRP A 18 -1.04 5.18 -1.44
N LEU A 19 -0.39 4.05 -1.15
CA LEU A 19 -1.08 2.82 -0.83
C LEU A 19 -1.74 2.88 0.55
N GLY A 20 -1.12 3.54 1.53
CA GLY A 20 -1.73 3.83 2.83
C GLY A 20 -3.03 4.61 2.68
N LEU A 21 -3.03 5.68 1.89
CA LEU A 21 -4.24 6.44 1.60
C LEU A 21 -5.31 5.58 0.90
N MET A 22 -4.92 4.78 -0.10
CA MET A 22 -5.86 3.92 -0.82
C MET A 22 -6.51 2.87 0.09
N VAL A 23 -5.74 2.23 0.98
CA VAL A 23 -6.27 1.22 1.91
C VAL A 23 -7.18 1.87 2.97
N ALA A 24 -6.82 3.05 3.45
CA ALA A 24 -7.67 3.81 4.37
C ALA A 24 -9.02 4.15 3.73
N LEU A 25 -9.01 4.69 2.50
CA LEU A 25 -10.22 4.99 1.74
C LEU A 25 -11.02 3.73 1.44
N ALA A 26 -10.37 2.64 1.02
CA ALA A 26 -11.05 1.37 0.75
C ALA A 26 -11.75 0.80 2.00
N THR A 27 -11.10 0.89 3.16
CA THR A 27 -11.68 0.47 4.45
C THR A 27 -12.88 1.34 4.81
N ALA A 28 -12.76 2.67 4.67
CA ALA A 28 -13.87 3.60 4.93
C ALA A 28 -15.05 3.36 3.98
N CYS A 29 -14.79 3.16 2.69
CA CYS A 29 -15.80 2.80 1.70
C CYS A 29 -16.50 1.47 2.04
N ALA A 30 -15.77 0.46 2.50
CA ALA A 30 -16.35 -0.80 2.94
C ALA A 30 -17.25 -0.63 4.17
N MET A 31 -16.91 0.28 5.09
CA MET A 31 -17.75 0.60 6.26
C MET A 31 -19.00 1.40 5.91
N LEU A 32 -18.95 2.17 4.83
CA LEU A 32 -20.08 2.94 4.30
C LEU A 32 -20.91 2.14 3.28
N ASP A 33 -20.69 0.82 3.19
CA ASP A 33 -21.35 -0.10 2.27
C ASP A 33 -21.28 0.32 0.79
N VAL A 34 -20.18 1.00 0.41
CA VAL A 34 -19.90 1.30 -1.00
C VAL A 34 -19.66 -0.02 -1.75
N PRO A 35 -20.39 -0.31 -2.84
CA PRO A 35 -20.28 -1.57 -3.56
C PRO A 35 -18.85 -1.91 -4.00
N GLY A 36 -18.45 -3.16 -3.81
CA GLY A 36 -17.16 -3.69 -4.27
C GLY A 36 -15.99 -3.57 -3.27
N PHE A 37 -16.12 -2.77 -2.21
CA PHE A 37 -15.02 -2.57 -1.25
C PHE A 37 -14.96 -3.60 -0.12
N ARG A 38 -16.11 -4.19 0.25
CA ARG A 38 -16.19 -5.18 1.33
C ARG A 38 -15.29 -6.41 1.12
N PRO A 39 -15.25 -7.06 -0.07
CA PRO A 39 -14.36 -8.20 -0.29
C PRO A 39 -12.88 -7.87 -0.09
N PHE A 40 -12.45 -6.68 -0.53
CA PHE A 40 -11.07 -6.23 -0.32
C PHE A 40 -10.77 -6.01 1.18
N ALA A 41 -11.67 -5.36 1.90
CA ALA A 41 -11.48 -5.12 3.33
C ALA A 41 -11.52 -6.42 4.15
N GLU A 42 -12.35 -7.40 3.79
CA GLU A 42 -12.37 -8.73 4.40
C GLU A 42 -11.06 -9.50 4.15
N MET A 43 -10.49 -9.38 2.95
CA MET A 43 -9.15 -9.90 2.66
C MET A 43 -8.09 -9.23 3.57
N MET A 44 -8.18 -7.93 3.82
CA MET A 44 -7.30 -7.24 4.76
C MET A 44 -7.48 -7.71 6.21
N VAL A 45 -8.70 -8.07 6.63
CA VAL A 45 -8.92 -8.72 7.94
C VAL A 45 -8.20 -10.07 8.01
N GLN A 46 -8.20 -10.85 6.93
CA GLN A 46 -7.47 -12.13 6.90
C GLN A 46 -5.95 -11.94 7.00
N PHE A 47 -5.39 -10.95 6.28
CA PHE A 47 -3.95 -10.70 6.26
C PHE A 47 -3.41 -9.91 7.44
N TYR A 48 -4.21 -9.02 8.04
CA TYR A 48 -3.71 -8.06 9.03
C TYR A 48 -4.55 -8.06 10.33
N GLY A 49 -5.60 -8.88 10.41
CA GLY A 49 -6.45 -9.02 11.59
C GLY A 49 -5.69 -9.40 12.86
N PRO A 50 -4.83 -10.45 12.83
CA PRO A 50 -3.97 -10.80 13.96
C PRO A 50 -3.04 -9.67 14.41
N TRP A 51 -2.81 -8.68 13.54
CA TRP A 51 -1.95 -7.52 13.78
C TRP A 51 -2.75 -6.21 13.93
N GLY A 52 -4.04 -6.30 14.28
CA GLY A 52 -4.87 -5.18 14.72
C GLY A 52 -5.74 -4.52 13.64
N TYR A 53 -5.72 -5.00 12.40
CA TYR A 53 -6.67 -4.52 11.39
C TYR A 53 -8.08 -5.09 11.64
N SER A 54 -9.11 -4.28 11.45
CA SER A 54 -10.52 -4.71 11.55
C SER A 54 -11.40 -3.84 10.68
N LEU A 55 -12.65 -4.24 10.44
CA LEU A 55 -13.63 -3.41 9.74
C LEU A 55 -14.26 -2.39 10.70
N SER A 56 -13.48 -1.36 11.08
CA SER A 56 -13.89 -0.31 12.01
C SER A 56 -13.19 1.02 11.69
N TRP A 57 -13.61 2.13 12.32
CA TRP A 57 -12.95 3.42 12.12
C TRP A 57 -11.50 3.42 12.61
N MET A 58 -11.20 2.65 13.67
CA MET A 58 -9.82 2.37 14.06
C MET A 58 -9.10 1.53 12.99
N GLY A 59 -9.82 0.60 12.37
CA GLY A 59 -9.39 -0.15 11.21
C GLY A 59 -9.00 0.69 10.01
N VAL A 60 -9.63 1.86 9.79
CA VAL A 60 -9.20 2.81 8.75
C VAL A 60 -7.79 3.33 9.02
N VAL A 61 -7.49 3.67 10.27
CA VAL A 61 -6.15 4.11 10.69
C VAL A 61 -5.15 2.96 10.56
N MET A 62 -5.50 1.76 11.04
CA MET A 62 -4.66 0.57 10.91
C MET A 62 -4.44 0.16 9.45
N GLY A 63 -5.44 0.34 8.60
CA GLY A 63 -5.35 0.14 7.15
C GLY A 63 -4.41 1.13 6.50
N ALA A 64 -4.42 2.39 6.92
CA ALA A 64 -3.46 3.39 6.46
C ALA A 64 -2.02 2.99 6.81
N VAL A 65 -1.80 2.51 8.03
CA VAL A 65 -0.48 2.05 8.51
C VAL A 65 0.00 0.84 7.72
N TRP A 66 -0.81 -0.22 7.62
CA TRP A 66 -0.43 -1.41 6.87
C TRP A 66 -0.26 -1.13 5.38
N GLY A 67 -1.17 -0.36 4.77
CA GLY A 67 -1.03 0.09 3.38
C GLY A 67 0.25 0.91 3.17
N PHE A 68 0.64 1.75 4.14
CA PHE A 68 1.90 2.49 4.08
C PHE A 68 3.11 1.57 4.13
N ILE A 69 3.13 0.62 5.05
CA ILE A 69 4.24 -0.35 5.19
C ILE A 69 4.36 -1.17 3.91
N GLU A 70 3.26 -1.71 3.41
CA GLU A 70 3.21 -2.50 2.18
C GLU A 70 3.67 -1.68 0.97
N GLY A 71 3.18 -0.44 0.82
CA GLY A 71 3.57 0.43 -0.28
C GLY A 71 5.03 0.85 -0.20
N LEU A 72 5.54 1.12 1.00
CA LEU A 72 6.93 1.46 1.23
C LEU A 72 7.86 0.31 0.85
N VAL A 73 7.57 -0.90 1.34
CA VAL A 73 8.38 -2.09 1.07
C VAL A 73 8.33 -2.43 -0.42
N HIS A 74 7.13 -2.59 -0.98
CA HIS A 74 6.98 -2.96 -2.39
C HIS A 74 7.52 -1.89 -3.34
N GLY A 75 7.27 -0.62 -3.06
CA GLY A 75 7.80 0.50 -3.85
C GLY A 75 9.32 0.54 -3.82
N THR A 76 9.93 0.40 -2.63
CA THR A 76 11.39 0.36 -2.47
C THR A 76 12.01 -0.80 -3.24
N VAL A 77 11.44 -2.01 -3.09
CA VAL A 77 11.91 -3.21 -3.80
C VAL A 77 11.78 -3.04 -5.30
N LEU A 78 10.64 -2.54 -5.78
CA LEU A 78 10.40 -2.31 -7.21
C LEU A 78 11.40 -1.30 -7.79
N ALA A 79 11.61 -0.15 -7.13
CA ALA A 79 12.59 0.84 -7.55
C ALA A 79 14.01 0.28 -7.58
N TRP A 80 14.38 -0.52 -6.59
CA TRP A 80 15.67 -1.19 -6.55
C TRP A 80 15.87 -2.18 -7.70
N ILE A 81 14.89 -3.06 -7.95
CA ILE A 81 14.92 -4.02 -9.06
C ILE A 81 15.04 -3.28 -10.39
N TYR A 82 14.19 -2.27 -10.62
CA TYR A 82 14.18 -1.47 -11.84
C TYR A 82 15.55 -0.83 -12.12
N ASN A 83 16.12 -0.16 -11.11
CA ASN A 83 17.44 0.45 -11.23
C ASN A 83 18.55 -0.57 -11.50
N ARG A 84 18.42 -1.79 -10.96
CA ARG A 84 19.39 -2.88 -11.18
C ARG A 84 19.32 -3.42 -12.60
N LEU A 85 18.11 -3.55 -13.17
CA LEU A 85 17.91 -3.97 -14.56
C LEU A 85 18.43 -2.90 -15.53
N LEU A 86 18.19 -1.62 -15.25
CA LEU A 86 18.75 -0.52 -16.04
C LEU A 86 20.28 -0.46 -16.01
N ALA A 87 20.93 -0.95 -14.96
CA ALA A 87 22.39 -0.98 -14.88
C ALA A 87 23.03 -2.12 -15.68
N ARG A 88 22.23 -3.05 -16.22
CA ARG A 88 22.70 -4.26 -16.93
C ARG A 88 22.45 -4.22 -18.44
N GLY A 89 21.74 -3.22 -18.95
CA GLY A 89 21.57 -2.95 -20.39
C GLY A 89 22.40 -1.74 -20.81
#